data_AF-A0A090R4F6-F1
#
_entry.id   AF-A0A090R4F6-F1
#
_cell.length_a   1.000
_cell.length_b   1.000
_cell.length_c   1.000
_cell.angle_alpha   90.00
_cell.angle_beta   90.00
_cell.angle_gamma   90.00
#
_symmetry.space_group_name_H-M   'P 1'
#
loop_
_entity.id
_entity.type
_entity.pdbx_description
1 polymer ?
#
loop_
_entity_poly.entity_id
_entity_poly.type
_entity_poly.pdbx_seq_one_letter_code
_entity_poly.pdbx_strand_id
1 'polypeptide(L)' 'MRHENDPTPLVCHGTWEGSITEHAHGTNGFGYDPIFWVPEDQCASAELEPARKKQLSHRGQALAQLFAALKDK' A
#
# COMPACT_ATOMS: atom_id res chain seq x y z
N MET A 1 6.04 -17.06 -7.53
CA MET A 1 7.07 -18.00 -7.05
C MET A 1 6.60 -19.39 -7.41
N ARG A 2 7.34 -20.11 -8.24
CA ARG A 2 6.93 -21.44 -8.71
C ARG A 2 7.27 -22.54 -7.70
N HIS A 3 8.37 -22.38 -6.95
CA HIS A 3 8.83 -23.24 -5.86
C HIS A 3 9.81 -22.47 -4.96
N GLU A 4 10.22 -23.06 -3.83
CA GLU A 4 11.14 -22.45 -2.83
C GLU A 4 12.48 -22.01 -3.41
N ASN A 5 13.05 -22.79 -4.34
CA ASN A 5 14.36 -22.53 -4.96
C ASN A 5 14.27 -21.80 -6.32
N ASP A 6 13.22 -21.04 -6.60
CA ASP A 6 13.04 -20.34 -7.88
C ASP A 6 14.14 -19.27 -8.04
N PRO A 7 15.07 -19.37 -9.01
CA PRO A 7 16.17 -18.41 -9.15
C PRO A 7 15.70 -17.06 -9.68
N THR A 8 14.45 -16.97 -10.16
CA THR A 8 13.86 -15.78 -10.78
C THR A 8 12.46 -15.52 -10.23
N PRO A 9 12.32 -15.25 -8.91
CA PRO A 9 11.02 -14.99 -8.34
C PRO A 9 10.42 -13.72 -8.96
N LEU A 10 9.10 -13.75 -9.18
CA LEU A 10 8.39 -12.52 -9.52
C LEU A 10 8.40 -11.59 -8.30
N VAL A 11 8.98 -10.40 -8.45
CA VAL A 11 9.02 -9.36 -7.43
C VAL A 11 8.20 -8.17 -7.91
N CYS A 12 7.31 -7.68 -7.04
CA CYS A 12 6.50 -6.48 -7.28
C CYS A 12 6.70 -5.53 -6.11
N HIS A 13 6.90 -4.25 -6.40
CA HIS A 13 7.22 -3.23 -5.39
C HIS A 13 6.26 -2.06 -5.57
N GLY A 14 5.45 -1.81 -4.54
CA GLY A 14 4.65 -0.60 -4.44
C GLY A 14 5.23 0.32 -3.37
N THR A 15 5.26 1.60 -3.66
CA THR A 15 5.66 2.65 -2.71
C THR A 15 4.49 3.59 -2.52
N TRP A 16 4.37 4.19 -1.34
CA TRP A 16 3.34 5.18 -1.10
C TRP A 16 3.98 6.37 -0.41
N GLU A 17 4.10 7.45 -1.16
CA GLU A 17 4.74 8.67 -0.70
C GLU A 17 3.76 9.49 0.15
N GLY A 18 4.31 10.11 1.18
CA GLY A 18 3.54 10.88 2.15
C GLY A 18 4.47 11.59 3.12
N SER A 19 3.92 12.09 4.22
CA SER A 19 4.69 12.71 5.29
C SER A 19 4.22 12.24 6.66
N ILE A 20 5.01 12.52 7.70
CA ILE A 20 4.62 12.19 9.08
C ILE A 20 4.03 13.43 9.73
N THR A 21 2.83 13.29 10.29
CA THR A 21 2.17 14.35 11.06
C THR A 21 2.72 14.43 12.48
N GLU A 22 2.59 15.59 13.11
CA GLU A 22 2.97 15.78 14.52
C GLU A 22 2.00 15.09 15.50
N HIS A 23 0.75 14.88 15.07
CA HIS A 23 -0.33 14.31 15.89
C HIS A 23 -1.02 13.17 15.13
N ALA A 24 -1.58 12.21 15.85
CA ALA A 24 -2.34 11.12 15.25
C ALA A 24 -3.75 11.56 14.85
N HIS A 25 -4.20 11.14 13.67
CA HIS A 25 -5.53 11.41 13.12
C HIS A 25 -6.18 10.11 12.62
N GLY A 26 -7.48 9.94 12.86
CA GLY A 26 -8.23 8.76 12.46
C GLY A 26 -8.02 7.52 13.35
N THR A 27 -8.88 6.52 13.13
CA THR A 27 -8.93 5.28 13.94
C THR A 27 -8.92 4.01 13.10
N ASN A 28 -8.99 4.13 11.77
CA ASN A 28 -8.95 2.98 10.87
C ASN A 28 -7.51 2.46 10.70
N GLY A 29 -7.40 1.23 10.20
CA GLY A 29 -6.10 0.67 9.86
C GLY A 29 -5.31 0.18 11.08
N PHE A 30 -3.99 0.26 11.02
CA PHE A 30 -3.06 -0.26 12.02
C PHE A 30 -1.68 0.41 11.93
N GLY A 31 -0.85 0.23 12.96
CA GLY A 31 0.54 0.70 12.95
C GLY A 31 0.64 2.22 12.79
N TYR A 32 1.40 2.68 11.80
CA TYR A 32 1.67 4.10 11.54
C TYR A 32 0.58 4.84 10.77
N ASP A 33 -0.51 4.17 10.41
CA ASP A 33 -1.61 4.79 9.65
C ASP A 33 -2.12 6.11 10.24
N PRO A 34 -2.25 6.28 11.58
CA PRO A 34 -2.74 7.53 12.14
C PRO A 34 -1.81 8.72 11.99
N ILE A 35 -0.53 8.51 11.67
CA ILE A 35 0.45 9.60 11.50
C ILE A 35 1.01 9.69 10.09
N PHE A 36 0.59 8.81 9.18
CA PHE A 36 1.02 8.83 7.79
C PHE A 36 0.06 9.69 6.96
N TRP A 37 0.50 10.89 6.59
CA TRP A 37 -0.27 11.86 5.80
C TRP A 37 -0.27 11.50 4.31
N VAL A 38 -1.47 11.50 3.72
CA VAL A 38 -1.72 11.22 2.31
C VAL A 38 -2.06 12.53 1.60
N PRO A 39 -1.14 13.11 0.80
CA PRO A 39 -1.35 14.43 0.21
C PRO A 39 -2.50 14.48 -0.79
N GLU A 40 -2.77 13.39 -1.53
CA GLU A 40 -3.83 13.33 -2.55
C GLU A 40 -5.24 13.39 -1.95
N ASP A 41 -5.42 12.90 -0.73
CA ASP A 41 -6.70 12.84 -0.03
C ASP A 41 -6.76 13.79 1.19
N GLN A 42 -5.67 14.52 1.44
CA GLN A 42 -5.53 15.54 2.50
C GLN A 42 -5.95 15.03 3.88
N CYS A 43 -5.55 13.81 4.23
CA CYS A 43 -5.85 13.19 5.53
C CYS A 43 -4.77 12.18 5.93
N ALA A 44 -4.80 11.71 7.18
CA ALA A 44 -4.00 10.57 7.58
C ALA A 44 -4.54 9.28 6.96
N SER A 45 -3.68 8.28 6.74
CA SER A 45 -4.12 7.00 6.19
C SER A 45 -5.15 6.28 7.08
N ALA A 46 -5.19 6.55 8.38
CA ALA A 46 -6.20 6.01 9.30
C ALA A 46 -7.56 6.73 9.22
N GLU A 47 -7.66 7.83 8.47
CA GLU A 47 -8.92 8.51 8.18
C GLU A 47 -9.53 8.04 6.84
N LEU A 48 -8.73 7.38 6.00
CA LEU A 48 -9.21 6.83 4.75
C LEU A 48 -10.19 5.67 4.98
N GLU A 49 -11.23 5.65 4.15
CA GLU A 49 -12.07 4.47 4.00
C GLU A 49 -11.24 3.27 3.53
N PRO A 50 -11.49 2.05 4.04
CA PRO A 50 -10.70 0.87 3.70
C PRO A 50 -10.62 0.59 2.19
N ALA A 51 -11.69 0.90 1.45
CA ALA A 51 -11.72 0.76 -0.01
C ALA A 51 -10.76 1.73 -0.71
N ARG A 52 -10.72 2.99 -0.29
CA ARG A 52 -9.83 4.02 -0.84
C ARG A 52 -8.37 3.68 -0.52
N LYS A 53 -8.07 3.31 0.73
CA LYS A 53 -6.73 2.87 1.14
C LYS A 53 -6.22 1.67 0.32
N LYS A 54 -7.08 0.69 0.01
CA LYS A 54 -6.72 -0.46 -0.82
C LYS A 54 -6.30 -0.08 -2.24
N GLN A 55 -6.79 1.03 -2.77
CA GLN A 55 -6.43 1.51 -4.11
C GLN A 55 -5.09 2.24 -4.12
N LEU A 56 -4.81 3.04 -3.09
CA LEU A 56 -3.65 3.93 -3.07
C LEU A 56 -2.41 3.33 -2.40
N SER A 57 -2.61 2.50 -1.38
CA SER A 57 -1.51 2.05 -0.51
C SER A 57 -0.41 1.29 -1.27
N HIS A 58 0.80 1.31 -0.70
CA HIS A 58 1.96 0.56 -1.19
C HIS A 58 1.61 -0.92 -1.47
N ARG A 59 0.81 -1.53 -0.60
CA ARG A 59 0.32 -2.90 -0.77
C ARG A 59 -0.65 -3.02 -1.93
N GLY A 60 -1.57 -2.07 -2.08
CA GLY A 60 -2.50 -2.01 -3.21
C GLY A 60 -1.77 -1.97 -4.55
N GLN A 61 -0.78 -1.09 -4.66
CA GLN A 61 0.05 -0.94 -5.86
C GLN A 61 0.88 -2.21 -6.15
N ALA A 62 1.53 -2.79 -5.14
CA ALA A 62 2.29 -4.03 -5.30
C ALA A 62 1.40 -5.21 -5.77
N LEU A 63 0.19 -5.31 -5.22
CA LEU A 63 -0.79 -6.32 -5.65
C LEU A 63 -1.31 -6.08 -7.07
N ALA A 64 -1.55 -4.83 -7.46
CA ALA A 64 -1.95 -4.50 -8.83
C ALA A 64 -0.89 -4.93 -9.85
N GLN A 65 0.38 -4.65 -9.57
CA GLN A 65 1.52 -5.12 -10.39
C GLN A 65 1.58 -6.65 -10.43
N LEU A 66 1.42 -7.30 -9.27
CA LEU A 66 1.42 -8.76 -9.18
C LEU A 66 0.30 -9.37 -10.05
N PHE A 67 -0.92 -8.86 -9.95
CA PHE A 67 -2.04 -9.37 -10.74
C PHE A 67 -1.86 -9.15 -12.24
N ALA A 68 -1.27 -8.03 -12.66
CA ALA A 68 -0.93 -7.81 -14.07
C ALA A 68 0.10 -8.84 -14.56
N ALA A 69 1.21 -9.01 -13.82
CA ALA A 69 2.27 -9.95 -14.17
C ALA A 69 1.85 -11.44 -14.14
N LEU A 70 0.76 -11.77 -13.43
CA LEU A 70 0.16 -13.11 -13.43
C LEU A 70 -0.83 -13.33 -14.58
N LYS A 71 -1.44 -12.27 -15.14
CA LYS A 71 -2.35 -12.37 -16.30
C LYS A 71 -1.60 -12.47 -17.62
N ASP A 72 -0.42 -11.88 -17.70
CA ASP A 72 0.44 -11.92 -18.90
C ASP A 72 1.24 -13.25 -19.02
N LYS A 73 0.83 -14.28 -18.27
CA LYS A 73 1.41 -15.63 -18.24
C LYS A 73 0.32 -16.68 -18.45
#